data_AF-A0A8S3UBQ1-F1
#
_entry.id   AF-A0A8S3UBQ1-F1
#
_cell.length_a   1.000
_cell.length_b   1.000
_cell.length_c   1.000
_cell.angle_alpha   90.00
_cell.angle_beta   90.00
_cell.angle_gamma   90.00
#
_symmetry.space_group_name_H-M   'P 1'
#
loop_
_entity.id
_entity.type
_entity.pdbx_description
1 polymer ?
#
loop_
_entity_poly.entity_id
_entity_poly.type
_entity_poly.pdbx_seq_one_letter_code
_entity_poly.pdbx_strand_id
1 'polypeptide(L)'
;MRQASKEHKITLNKSFANYQQRAADELRNISKKDTKALWKILNNLNDSKKKDNNDDISLKALYDHFKILNETVETENDFEQDLEFDTLPDDVELFLNCPVTEDEIKKVVSNLKNGKASGYLNTAFSSNSTDTEYVPLLNKVKTPVMAEIDLSKLGEQLKAFMQIETKKVITEKIVIESKNIHHKLESKINAAIENFKTAISAYTADVLHNTSIAMRVNIERNINKTFARRVHSSYNRHGVDEKIKGAGLSSYGKDHKGKLFYTMFPIQDTSHSFKVQFIITADTPTNVDIISEYAEINRTVIITTGVEYINIPSVVANLEAGRTYTTVLISADQLITVVGLISTYYCNSDCESSSFIVLPFTAIGTEYSLITQPNNKQNCGIIATATNTTVVIESSSEKEANKRYPYRSDYSDILFESLIPVDKWDRNFIIPPIYKALNFRIRIISRYRNTTVTIKDNSGWLVTEYGDQIEINLSPKSYFVSASNPILLCLYALNENQGISMMIVPGIEHFSKEYVIAPPKDPTYTSYITIMIKSSDVDGLRFVGNLLSVESTVIMARNESYTSVVKKMAGHSVYKIRHVSRNALYGVVVYGFRYKTSYGYPAGFRF
;
A
#
# COMPACT_ATOMS: atom_id res chain seq x y z
N MET A 1 7.66 10.96 -23.01
CA MET A 1 7.26 10.97 -21.57
C MET A 1 8.19 10.19 -20.64
N ARG A 2 8.33 8.85 -20.75
CA ARG A 2 9.22 8.07 -19.85
C ARG A 2 10.69 8.54 -19.88
N GLN A 3 11.19 8.93 -21.05
CA GLN A 3 12.52 9.50 -21.25
C GLN A 3 12.75 10.75 -20.38
N ALA A 4 11.98 11.82 -20.61
CA ALA A 4 12.03 13.08 -19.85
C ALA A 4 11.88 12.90 -18.32
N SER A 5 11.09 11.92 -17.86
CA SER A 5 11.00 11.60 -16.43
C SER A 5 12.30 10.99 -15.86
N LYS A 6 12.99 10.17 -16.64
CA LYS A 6 14.31 9.60 -16.31
C LYS A 6 15.39 10.68 -16.34
N GLU A 7 15.40 11.53 -17.36
CA GLU A 7 16.32 12.67 -17.51
C GLU A 7 16.15 13.69 -16.39
N HIS A 8 14.91 14.11 -16.10
CA HIS A 8 14.64 15.02 -14.97
C HIS A 8 15.13 14.43 -13.64
N LYS A 9 14.93 13.12 -13.40
CA LYS A 9 15.44 12.44 -12.20
C LYS A 9 16.98 12.38 -12.16
N ILE A 10 17.64 12.20 -13.31
CA ILE A 10 19.11 12.25 -13.41
C ILE A 10 19.62 13.67 -13.11
N THR A 11 19.02 14.70 -13.69
CA THR A 11 19.36 16.11 -13.46
C THR A 11 19.13 16.50 -12.00
N LEU A 12 18.02 16.09 -11.39
CA LEU A 12 17.73 16.39 -9.97
C LEU A 12 18.74 15.70 -9.03
N ASN A 13 19.10 14.44 -9.31
CA ASN A 13 20.17 13.74 -8.58
C ASN A 13 21.55 14.40 -8.76
N LYS A 14 21.89 14.83 -9.99
CA LYS A 14 23.16 15.52 -10.31
C LYS A 14 23.24 16.88 -9.60
N SER A 15 22.15 17.65 -9.61
CA SER A 15 22.04 18.92 -8.87
C SER A 15 22.14 18.72 -7.36
N PHE A 16 21.54 17.66 -6.81
CA PHE A 16 21.63 17.33 -5.38
C PHE A 16 23.07 16.93 -4.98
N ALA A 17 23.75 16.10 -5.78
CA ALA A 17 25.16 15.78 -5.56
C ALA A 17 26.06 17.03 -5.63
N ASN A 18 25.86 17.89 -6.64
CA ASN A 18 26.59 19.16 -6.78
C ASN A 18 26.28 20.16 -5.64
N TYR A 19 25.10 20.09 -5.03
CA TYR A 19 24.78 20.84 -3.82
C TYR A 19 25.51 20.28 -2.59
N GLN A 20 25.45 18.95 -2.37
CA GLN A 20 26.14 18.30 -1.25
C GLN A 20 27.66 18.51 -1.31
N GLN A 21 28.27 18.44 -2.49
CA GLN A 21 29.70 18.69 -2.66
C GLN A 21 30.07 20.15 -2.36
N ARG A 22 29.33 21.13 -2.89
CA ARG A 22 29.56 22.56 -2.58
C ARG A 22 29.41 22.83 -1.09
N ALA A 23 28.37 22.34 -0.45
CA ALA A 23 28.16 22.48 1.00
C ALA A 23 29.31 21.82 1.81
N ALA A 24 29.80 20.66 1.38
CA ALA A 24 30.94 20.00 2.04
C ALA A 24 32.25 20.80 1.88
N ASP A 25 32.51 21.36 0.70
CA ASP A 25 33.73 22.15 0.45
C ASP A 25 33.66 23.57 1.04
N GLU A 26 32.47 24.17 1.15
CA GLU A 26 32.22 25.36 1.97
C GLU A 26 32.50 25.08 3.45
N LEU A 27 31.93 24.01 4.02
CA LEU A 27 32.19 23.62 5.42
C LEU A 27 33.69 23.33 5.67
N ARG A 28 34.39 22.71 4.71
CA ARG A 28 35.86 22.51 4.76
C ARG A 28 36.65 23.81 4.63
N ASN A 29 36.16 24.80 3.90
CA ASN A 29 36.81 26.11 3.81
C ASN A 29 36.55 26.95 5.06
N ILE A 30 35.35 26.89 5.64
CA ILE A 30 35.02 27.49 6.93
C ILE A 30 35.86 26.84 8.03
N SER A 31 35.96 25.51 8.09
CA SER A 31 36.77 24.82 9.12
C SER A 31 38.26 25.21 9.10
N LYS A 32 38.79 25.58 7.93
CA LYS A 32 40.17 26.04 7.72
C LYS A 32 40.39 27.54 7.99
N LYS A 33 39.34 28.37 7.86
CA LYS A 33 39.44 29.85 7.96
C LYS A 33 38.88 30.41 9.26
N ASP A 34 37.75 29.90 9.73
CA ASP A 34 37.14 30.25 11.01
C ASP A 34 36.47 29.02 11.64
N THR A 35 37.22 28.35 12.54
CA THR A 35 36.74 27.19 13.29
C THR A 35 35.60 27.56 14.26
N LYS A 36 35.48 28.82 14.71
CA LYS A 36 34.35 29.25 15.57
C LYS A 36 33.06 29.40 14.76
N ALA A 37 33.13 29.91 13.53
CA ALA A 37 31.99 29.93 12.62
C ALA A 37 31.49 28.50 12.32
N LEU A 38 32.40 27.54 12.09
CA LEU A 38 32.03 26.13 11.93
C LEU A 38 31.29 25.58 13.16
N TRP A 39 31.84 25.77 14.36
CA TRP A 39 31.21 25.32 15.60
C TRP A 39 29.84 25.96 15.84
N LYS A 40 29.65 27.23 15.47
CA LYS A 40 28.34 27.90 15.54
C LYS A 40 27.32 27.24 14.60
N ILE A 41 27.70 26.88 13.38
CA ILE A 41 26.82 26.16 12.44
C ILE A 41 26.47 24.76 12.99
N LEU A 42 27.45 24.02 13.51
CA LEU A 42 27.24 22.68 14.08
C LEU A 42 26.38 22.70 15.36
N ASN A 43 26.50 23.73 16.20
CA ASN A 43 25.68 23.88 17.40
C ASN A 43 24.24 24.28 17.05
N ASN A 44 24.05 25.25 16.16
CA ASN A 44 22.70 25.62 15.66
C ASN A 44 21.93 24.41 15.09
N LEU A 45 22.61 23.48 14.44
CA LEU A 45 22.00 22.23 13.95
C LEU A 45 21.60 21.26 15.07
N ASN A 46 22.29 21.27 16.22
CA ASN A 46 21.95 20.44 17.38
C ASN A 46 20.90 21.08 18.30
N ASP A 47 20.94 22.40 18.47
CA ASP A 47 20.02 23.15 19.35
C ASP A 47 18.57 23.14 18.82
N SER A 48 18.38 22.86 17.52
CA SER A 48 17.08 22.55 16.89
C SER A 48 16.26 21.42 17.55
N LYS A 49 16.83 20.71 18.55
CA LYS A 49 16.17 19.64 19.31
C LYS A 49 15.71 20.04 20.72
N LYS A 50 15.88 21.29 21.16
CA LYS A 50 15.41 21.77 22.47
C LYS A 50 14.92 23.22 22.42
N LYS A 51 13.61 23.38 22.61
CA LYS A 51 12.84 24.66 22.69
C LYS A 51 12.76 25.42 21.36
N ASP A 52 11.67 26.13 21.05
CA ASP A 52 10.37 26.28 21.75
C ASP A 52 9.21 26.24 20.72
N ASN A 53 8.01 26.65 21.14
CA ASN A 53 6.75 26.61 20.39
C ASN A 53 6.78 27.10 18.93
N ASN A 54 5.98 26.44 18.11
CA ASN A 54 5.19 26.95 16.97
C ASN A 54 5.34 28.45 16.61
N ASP A 55 6.41 28.79 15.88
CA ASP A 55 6.48 29.97 15.01
C ASP A 55 6.45 29.50 13.55
N ASP A 56 5.50 30.02 12.77
CA ASP A 56 5.32 29.65 11.36
C ASP A 56 6.51 30.10 10.50
N ILE A 57 6.95 29.24 9.57
CA ILE A 57 7.87 29.67 8.51
C ILE A 57 7.08 30.62 7.59
N SER A 58 7.21 31.93 7.82
CA SER A 58 6.44 32.92 7.09
C SER A 58 6.57 32.73 5.57
N LEU A 59 5.45 32.83 4.86
CA LEU A 59 5.39 32.74 3.40
C LEU A 59 6.39 33.68 2.70
N LYS A 60 6.73 34.80 3.34
CA LYS A 60 7.75 35.74 2.86
C LYS A 60 9.16 35.13 2.87
N ALA A 61 9.56 34.42 3.92
CA ALA A 61 10.86 33.76 3.97
C ALA A 61 10.99 32.66 2.89
N LEU A 62 9.89 31.95 2.62
CA LEU A 62 9.81 30.96 1.54
C LEU A 62 9.90 31.63 0.15
N TYR A 63 9.19 32.74 -0.04
CA TYR A 63 9.19 33.53 -1.27
C TYR A 63 10.57 34.14 -1.56
N ASP A 64 11.21 34.76 -0.57
CA ASP A 64 12.53 35.37 -0.72
C ASP A 64 13.60 34.31 -1.07
N HIS A 65 13.48 33.08 -0.54
CA HIS A 65 14.33 31.95 -0.93
C HIS A 65 14.14 31.54 -2.41
N PHE A 66 12.90 31.38 -2.86
CA PHE A 66 12.63 31.05 -4.28
C PHE A 66 12.96 32.21 -5.23
N LYS A 67 12.93 33.45 -4.78
CA LYS A 67 13.42 34.60 -5.56
C LYS A 67 14.92 34.48 -5.85
N ILE A 68 15.72 34.19 -4.82
CA ILE A 68 17.17 34.01 -4.96
C ILE A 68 17.51 32.83 -5.90
N LEU A 69 16.72 31.74 -5.86
CA LEU A 69 16.89 30.60 -6.77
C LEU A 69 16.57 30.92 -8.24
N ASN A 70 15.82 31.99 -8.52
CA ASN A 70 15.47 32.44 -9.87
C ASN A 70 16.40 33.56 -10.41
N GLU A 71 17.34 34.07 -9.60
CA GLU A 71 18.35 35.02 -10.07
C GLU A 71 19.51 34.28 -10.76
N THR A 72 19.24 33.78 -11.98
CA THR A 72 20.24 33.10 -12.82
C THR A 72 21.28 34.08 -13.35
N VAL A 73 22.55 33.84 -13.00
CA VAL A 73 23.69 34.43 -13.70
C VAL A 73 23.81 33.73 -15.06
N GLU A 74 23.88 34.51 -16.14
CA GLU A 74 24.07 33.99 -17.49
C GLU A 74 25.52 33.52 -17.70
N THR A 75 25.69 32.24 -18.07
CA THR A 75 26.90 31.71 -18.70
C THR A 75 26.49 30.68 -19.75
N GLU A 76 27.03 30.80 -20.96
CA GLU A 76 26.58 30.09 -22.16
C GLU A 76 27.13 28.65 -22.29
N ASN A 77 26.51 27.87 -23.19
CA ASN A 77 26.97 26.58 -23.75
C ASN A 77 26.93 25.37 -22.77
N ASP A 78 26.69 24.11 -23.18
CA ASP A 78 26.90 23.43 -24.48
C ASP A 78 25.77 22.45 -24.88
N PHE A 79 25.61 22.29 -26.21
CA PHE A 79 25.16 21.13 -27.02
C PHE A 79 24.10 20.11 -26.52
N GLU A 80 23.06 19.95 -27.36
CA GLU A 80 22.36 18.66 -27.57
C GLU A 80 23.06 17.82 -28.66
N GLN A 81 22.70 16.53 -28.78
CA GLN A 81 23.19 15.64 -29.83
C GLN A 81 22.09 14.63 -30.23
N ASP A 82 21.81 14.50 -31.53
CA ASP A 82 20.75 13.65 -32.07
C ASP A 82 21.01 12.14 -31.89
N LEU A 83 19.94 11.37 -31.76
CA LEU A 83 19.93 9.91 -31.93
C LEU A 83 18.68 9.47 -32.70
N GLU A 84 18.86 8.57 -33.66
CA GLU A 84 17.83 8.07 -34.56
C GLU A 84 16.82 7.16 -33.85
N PHE A 85 15.59 7.08 -34.38
CA PHE A 85 14.51 6.23 -33.86
C PHE A 85 14.34 4.98 -34.71
N ASP A 86 14.62 3.81 -34.10
CA ASP A 86 14.19 2.52 -34.64
C ASP A 86 12.67 2.30 -34.52
N THR A 87 12.12 1.46 -35.40
CA THR A 87 10.68 1.28 -35.62
C THR A 87 9.89 0.78 -34.41
N LEU A 88 8.74 1.40 -34.15
CA LEU A 88 7.70 0.89 -33.25
C LEU A 88 6.66 0.05 -34.03
N PRO A 89 5.98 -0.93 -33.38
CA PRO A 89 5.00 -1.80 -34.04
C PRO A 89 3.66 -1.11 -34.34
N ASP A 90 2.96 -1.63 -35.34
CA ASP A 90 1.79 -1.03 -36.02
C ASP A 90 0.56 -0.76 -35.12
N ASP A 91 0.48 -1.40 -33.96
CA ASP A 91 -0.64 -1.28 -32.99
C ASP A 91 -0.89 0.17 -32.50
N VAL A 92 0.03 1.09 -32.75
CA VAL A 92 -0.02 2.50 -32.32
C VAL A 92 -0.84 3.40 -33.28
N GLU A 93 -0.90 3.10 -34.58
CA GLU A 93 -1.60 3.98 -35.55
C GLU A 93 -3.11 4.10 -35.30
N LEU A 94 -3.72 3.06 -34.72
CA LEU A 94 -5.14 3.02 -34.38
C LEU A 94 -5.56 4.04 -33.31
N PHE A 95 -4.62 4.56 -32.51
CA PHE A 95 -4.88 5.63 -31.53
C PHE A 95 -4.51 7.02 -32.03
N LEU A 96 -3.63 7.14 -33.04
CA LEU A 96 -3.22 8.44 -33.59
C LEU A 96 -4.24 9.03 -34.57
N ASN A 97 -5.08 8.19 -35.20
CA ASN A 97 -6.07 8.60 -36.19
C ASN A 97 -7.51 8.70 -35.64
N CYS A 98 -7.71 8.60 -34.31
CA CYS A 98 -9.02 8.81 -33.70
C CYS A 98 -9.46 10.29 -33.78
N PRO A 99 -10.75 10.60 -34.03
CA PRO A 99 -11.26 11.96 -33.95
C PRO A 99 -11.12 12.51 -32.52
N VAL A 100 -10.37 13.62 -32.37
CA VAL A 100 -10.14 14.27 -31.07
C VAL A 100 -11.47 14.64 -30.42
N THR A 101 -11.69 14.17 -29.19
CA THR A 101 -12.98 14.34 -28.52
C THR A 101 -13.12 15.70 -27.84
N GLU A 102 -14.36 16.20 -27.72
CA GLU A 102 -14.63 17.48 -27.06
C GLU A 102 -14.17 17.49 -25.59
N ASP A 103 -14.19 16.33 -24.92
CA ASP A 103 -13.76 16.18 -23.53
C ASP A 103 -12.23 16.15 -23.39
N GLU A 104 -11.47 15.66 -24.37
CA GLU A 104 -10.02 15.83 -24.42
C GLU A 104 -9.65 17.31 -24.60
N ILE A 105 -10.34 18.01 -25.50
CA ILE A 105 -10.15 19.46 -25.70
C ILE A 105 -10.45 20.21 -24.40
N LYS A 106 -11.59 19.94 -23.74
CA LYS A 106 -11.92 20.54 -22.43
C LYS A 106 -10.86 20.24 -21.37
N LYS A 107 -10.36 18.99 -21.31
CA LYS A 107 -9.35 18.52 -20.34
C LYS A 107 -7.95 19.10 -20.58
N VAL A 108 -7.61 19.47 -21.81
CA VAL A 108 -6.39 20.23 -22.12
C VAL A 108 -6.59 21.70 -21.76
N VAL A 109 -7.70 22.31 -22.18
CA VAL A 109 -8.01 23.73 -21.92
C VAL A 109 -8.16 24.03 -20.42
N SER A 110 -8.73 23.11 -19.63
CA SER A 110 -8.86 23.27 -18.17
C SER A 110 -7.52 23.35 -17.41
N ASN A 111 -6.42 22.91 -18.04
CA ASN A 111 -5.09 22.92 -17.44
C ASN A 111 -4.28 24.18 -17.81
N LEU A 112 -4.77 25.04 -18.71
CA LEU A 112 -4.11 26.27 -19.13
C LEU A 112 -4.46 27.43 -18.18
N LYS A 113 -3.60 27.72 -17.21
CA LYS A 113 -3.73 28.92 -16.37
C LYS A 113 -3.06 30.13 -17.03
N ASN A 114 -3.86 31.20 -17.17
CA ASN A 114 -3.48 32.56 -17.57
C ASN A 114 -3.02 32.71 -19.04
N GLY A 115 -3.96 33.06 -19.92
CA GLY A 115 -3.71 33.20 -21.36
C GLY A 115 -2.82 34.40 -21.74
N LYS A 116 -1.57 34.11 -22.11
CA LYS A 116 -0.73 34.92 -23.00
C LYS A 116 0.05 34.01 -23.94
N ALA A 117 0.35 34.51 -25.14
CA ALA A 117 1.20 33.85 -26.13
C ALA A 117 2.35 34.78 -26.56
N SER A 118 3.45 34.19 -27.02
CA SER A 118 4.64 34.84 -27.60
C SER A 118 5.35 33.78 -28.48
N GLY A 119 6.07 34.06 -29.57
CA GLY A 119 6.71 35.30 -30.04
C GLY A 119 8.06 35.50 -29.35
N TYR A 120 9.20 35.81 -29.99
CA TYR A 120 9.63 36.01 -31.38
C TYR A 120 10.96 35.18 -31.58
N LEU A 121 11.45 34.71 -32.74
CA LEU A 121 11.69 35.21 -34.12
C LEU A 121 13.11 35.83 -34.32
N ASN A 122 13.92 35.21 -35.22
CA ASN A 122 15.20 35.67 -35.83
C ASN A 122 16.46 35.72 -34.92
N THR A 123 17.72 35.53 -35.42
CA THR A 123 18.32 35.34 -36.77
C THR A 123 19.69 34.59 -36.62
N ALA A 124 20.64 34.36 -37.56
CA ALA A 124 20.95 34.89 -38.91
C ALA A 124 21.89 33.95 -39.73
N PHE A 125 21.92 34.12 -41.07
CA PHE A 125 23.00 33.73 -42.04
C PHE A 125 23.42 32.23 -42.20
N SER A 126 23.87 31.73 -43.37
CA SER A 126 24.29 32.39 -44.62
C SER A 126 24.00 31.60 -45.92
N SER A 127 23.99 32.31 -47.06
CA SER A 127 23.92 31.81 -48.46
C SER A 127 22.58 31.18 -48.89
N ASN A 128 22.13 31.27 -50.16
CA ASN A 128 22.79 31.79 -51.37
C ASN A 128 21.80 32.43 -52.39
N SER A 129 22.34 32.90 -53.53
CA SER A 129 21.65 33.34 -54.78
C SER A 129 20.72 34.57 -54.76
N THR A 130 21.25 35.70 -55.25
CA THR A 130 20.74 36.57 -56.38
C THR A 130 19.22 36.80 -56.52
N ASP A 131 18.74 38.04 -56.68
CA ASP A 131 19.02 38.82 -57.91
C ASP A 131 19.08 40.37 -57.71
N THR A 132 18.99 41.13 -58.80
CA THR A 132 19.55 42.48 -58.98
C THR A 132 18.53 43.59 -59.25
N GLU A 133 18.75 44.77 -58.67
CA GLU A 133 18.72 46.07 -59.41
C GLU A 133 19.32 47.23 -58.58
N TYR A 134 20.11 48.08 -59.24
CA TYR A 134 20.77 49.30 -58.73
C TYR A 134 20.24 50.47 -59.58
N VAL A 135 19.80 51.63 -59.05
CA VAL A 135 20.60 52.71 -58.44
C VAL A 135 21.80 53.14 -59.31
N PRO A 136 21.99 54.43 -59.70
CA PRO A 136 21.06 55.58 -59.75
C PRO A 136 21.12 56.39 -61.08
N LEU A 137 19.99 56.62 -61.76
CA LEU A 137 20.00 57.33 -63.06
C LEU A 137 19.81 58.86 -62.92
N LEU A 138 20.95 59.56 -62.75
CA LEU A 138 21.20 61.01 -62.88
C LEU A 138 20.39 61.94 -61.95
N ASN A 139 21.01 62.68 -61.01
CA ASN A 139 21.92 63.79 -61.28
C ASN A 139 21.53 64.68 -62.50
N LYS A 140 20.25 65.11 -62.57
CA LYS A 140 19.78 66.00 -63.66
C LYS A 140 18.87 67.18 -63.28
N VAL A 141 19.04 67.75 -62.07
CA VAL A 141 18.52 69.09 -61.74
C VAL A 141 19.65 69.98 -61.19
N LYS A 142 20.28 70.74 -62.08
CA LYS A 142 21.06 71.94 -61.74
C LYS A 142 20.59 73.09 -62.62
N THR A 143 20.47 74.27 -61.99
CA THR A 143 20.14 75.58 -62.58
C THR A 143 18.73 75.74 -63.20
N PRO A 144 18.16 76.96 -63.19
CA PRO A 144 16.72 77.17 -63.42
C PRO A 144 16.41 77.71 -64.83
N VAL A 145 15.12 77.64 -65.19
CA VAL A 145 14.51 78.48 -66.24
C VAL A 145 13.22 79.05 -65.68
N MET A 146 13.07 80.38 -65.72
CA MET A 146 11.79 81.05 -65.48
C MET A 146 10.85 80.73 -66.64
N ALA A 147 9.67 80.18 -66.34
CA ALA A 147 8.56 80.07 -67.26
C ALA A 147 7.29 80.48 -66.51
N GLU A 148 6.39 81.21 -67.19
CA GLU A 148 5.22 81.81 -66.56
C GLU A 148 4.25 80.75 -66.01
N ILE A 149 3.82 80.92 -64.76
CA ILE A 149 2.78 80.08 -64.18
C ILE A 149 1.44 80.53 -64.75
N ASP A 150 0.90 79.74 -65.68
CA ASP A 150 -0.46 79.84 -66.19
C ASP A 150 -1.47 79.64 -65.03
N LEU A 151 -1.91 80.77 -64.45
CA LEU A 151 -2.82 80.82 -63.32
C LEU A 151 -4.19 80.16 -63.60
N SER A 152 -4.57 79.94 -64.87
CA SER A 152 -5.83 79.26 -65.19
C SER A 152 -5.82 77.80 -64.75
N LYS A 153 -4.69 77.10 -64.92
CA LYS A 153 -4.55 75.68 -64.57
C LYS A 153 -4.48 75.43 -63.06
N LEU A 154 -3.95 76.39 -62.31
CA LEU A 154 -3.86 76.31 -60.84
C LEU A 154 -5.26 76.23 -60.20
N GLY A 155 -6.26 76.92 -60.77
CA GLY A 155 -7.64 76.92 -60.28
C GLY A 155 -8.36 75.58 -60.43
N GLU A 156 -8.08 74.82 -61.50
CA GLU A 156 -8.64 73.47 -61.67
C GLU A 156 -7.93 72.43 -60.79
N GLN A 157 -6.60 72.53 -60.66
CA GLN A 157 -5.84 71.66 -59.76
C GLN A 157 -6.25 71.81 -58.30
N LEU A 158 -6.53 73.04 -57.83
CA LEU A 158 -7.07 73.26 -56.48
C LEU A 158 -8.46 72.62 -56.29
N LYS A 159 -9.36 72.72 -57.29
CA LYS A 159 -10.68 72.07 -57.23
C LYS A 159 -10.57 70.55 -57.16
N ALA A 160 -9.68 69.94 -57.95
CA ALA A 160 -9.42 68.50 -57.90
C ALA A 160 -8.87 68.08 -56.53
N PHE A 161 -7.91 68.82 -55.98
CA PHE A 161 -7.31 68.55 -54.68
C PHE A 161 -8.35 68.62 -53.54
N MET A 162 -9.19 69.66 -53.50
CA MET A 162 -10.23 69.75 -52.46
C MET A 162 -11.29 68.65 -52.56
N GLN A 163 -11.62 68.16 -53.76
CA GLN A 163 -12.53 67.01 -53.92
C GLN A 163 -11.89 65.70 -53.43
N ILE A 164 -10.58 65.52 -53.60
CA ILE A 164 -9.83 64.35 -53.10
C ILE A 164 -9.82 64.35 -51.56
N GLU A 165 -9.43 65.47 -50.94
CA GLU A 165 -9.32 65.54 -49.48
C GLU A 165 -10.70 65.44 -48.79
N THR A 166 -11.76 65.98 -49.42
CA THR A 166 -13.15 65.80 -48.95
C THR A 166 -13.56 64.32 -48.99
N LYS A 167 -13.25 63.59 -50.07
CA LYS A 167 -13.53 62.15 -50.17
C LYS A 167 -12.75 61.33 -49.13
N LYS A 168 -11.50 61.71 -48.87
CA LYS A 168 -10.65 61.08 -47.85
C LYS A 168 -11.23 61.23 -46.44
N VAL A 169 -11.59 62.43 -46.02
CA VAL A 169 -12.23 62.70 -44.71
C VAL A 169 -13.56 61.94 -44.53
N ILE A 170 -14.36 61.84 -45.60
CA ILE A 170 -15.60 61.03 -45.58
C ILE A 170 -15.28 59.53 -45.44
N THR A 171 -14.28 59.03 -46.16
CA THR A 171 -13.85 57.62 -46.11
C THR A 171 -13.33 57.25 -44.72
N GLU A 172 -12.50 58.10 -44.11
CA GLU A 172 -11.97 57.91 -42.76
C GLU A 172 -13.09 57.86 -41.71
N LYS A 173 -14.10 58.73 -41.81
CA LYS A 173 -15.32 58.65 -40.96
C LYS A 173 -16.07 57.33 -41.12
N ILE A 174 -16.31 56.89 -42.36
CA ILE A 174 -17.02 55.63 -42.65
C ILE A 174 -16.24 54.43 -42.09
N VAL A 175 -14.90 54.43 -42.17
CA VAL A 175 -14.06 53.36 -41.60
C VAL A 175 -14.12 53.35 -40.06
N ILE A 176 -14.11 54.52 -39.41
CA ILE A 176 -14.23 54.63 -37.95
C ILE A 176 -15.62 54.17 -37.48
N GLU A 177 -16.68 54.60 -38.16
CA GLU A 177 -18.06 54.26 -37.81
C GLU A 177 -18.36 52.77 -38.06
N SER A 178 -17.86 52.20 -39.16
CA SER A 178 -17.89 50.76 -39.44
C SER A 178 -17.20 49.94 -38.35
N LYS A 179 -15.99 50.34 -37.89
CA LYS A 179 -15.30 49.69 -36.77
C LYS A 179 -16.10 49.76 -35.47
N ASN A 180 -16.72 50.91 -35.17
CA ASN A 180 -17.57 51.07 -33.99
C ASN A 180 -18.85 50.20 -34.04
N ILE A 181 -19.42 50.00 -35.24
CA ILE A 181 -20.56 49.09 -35.45
C ILE A 181 -20.11 47.63 -35.28
N HIS A 182 -18.98 47.24 -35.90
CA HIS A 182 -18.44 45.89 -35.82
C HIS A 182 -18.15 45.47 -34.38
N HIS A 183 -17.46 46.32 -33.61
CA HIS A 183 -17.14 46.01 -32.21
C HIS A 183 -18.37 45.95 -31.29
N LYS A 184 -19.41 46.77 -31.56
CA LYS A 184 -20.72 46.67 -30.88
C LYS A 184 -21.47 45.38 -31.24
N LEU A 185 -21.30 44.85 -32.44
CA LEU A 185 -21.90 43.59 -32.88
C LEU A 185 -21.19 42.39 -32.26
N GLU A 186 -19.85 42.38 -32.33
CA GLU A 186 -18.95 41.41 -31.71
C GLU A 186 -19.20 41.29 -30.19
N SER A 187 -19.28 42.41 -29.48
CA SER A 187 -19.61 42.45 -28.05
C SER A 187 -20.95 41.78 -27.73
N LYS A 188 -21.98 42.01 -28.55
CA LYS A 188 -23.30 41.36 -28.40
C LYS A 188 -23.28 39.87 -28.72
N ILE A 189 -22.53 39.45 -29.75
CA ILE A 189 -22.36 38.05 -30.12
C ILE A 189 -21.65 37.29 -28.97
N ASN A 190 -20.56 37.83 -28.44
CA ASN A 190 -19.82 37.22 -27.33
C ASN A 190 -20.68 37.12 -26.05
N ALA A 191 -21.47 38.15 -25.73
CA ALA A 191 -22.43 38.09 -24.62
C ALA A 191 -23.52 37.01 -24.81
N ALA A 192 -24.01 36.82 -26.04
CA ALA A 192 -24.96 35.75 -26.34
C ALA A 192 -24.33 34.35 -26.22
N ILE A 193 -23.06 34.19 -26.64
CA ILE A 193 -22.30 32.94 -26.53
C ILE A 193 -22.09 32.54 -25.06
N GLU A 194 -21.69 33.45 -24.17
CA GLU A 194 -21.51 33.12 -22.75
C GLU A 194 -22.82 32.80 -22.03
N ASN A 195 -23.92 33.49 -22.37
CA ASN A 195 -25.25 33.13 -21.88
C ASN A 195 -25.66 31.70 -22.32
N PHE A 196 -25.35 31.32 -23.56
CA PHE A 196 -25.66 30.00 -24.11
C PHE A 196 -24.80 28.89 -23.47
N LYS A 197 -23.49 29.12 -23.28
CA LYS A 197 -22.59 28.23 -22.52
C LYS A 197 -23.08 28.02 -21.08
N THR A 198 -23.54 29.09 -20.42
CA THR A 198 -24.08 29.04 -19.06
C THR A 198 -25.33 28.17 -18.99
N ALA A 199 -26.27 28.37 -19.93
CA ALA A 199 -27.49 27.56 -20.03
C ALA A 199 -27.21 26.07 -20.28
N ILE A 200 -26.29 25.75 -21.21
CA ILE A 200 -25.86 24.36 -21.48
C ILE A 200 -25.21 23.74 -20.25
N SER A 201 -24.36 24.48 -19.54
CA SER A 201 -23.66 23.97 -18.35
C SER A 201 -24.64 23.63 -17.22
N ALA A 202 -25.64 24.49 -16.98
CA ALA A 202 -26.69 24.24 -16.00
C ALA A 202 -27.55 23.01 -16.36
N TYR A 203 -28.01 22.92 -17.61
CA TYR A 203 -28.81 21.79 -18.10
C TYR A 203 -28.03 20.46 -18.03
N THR A 204 -26.75 20.48 -18.42
CA THR A 204 -25.89 19.29 -18.42
C THR A 204 -25.62 18.79 -17.01
N ALA A 205 -25.41 19.69 -16.04
CA ALA A 205 -25.21 19.34 -14.64
C ALA A 205 -26.45 18.67 -14.02
N ASP A 206 -27.63 19.26 -14.22
CA ASP A 206 -28.89 18.76 -13.63
C ASP A 206 -29.31 17.40 -14.23
N VAL A 207 -29.21 17.24 -15.56
CA VAL A 207 -29.52 15.97 -16.24
C VAL A 207 -28.55 14.85 -15.83
N LEU A 208 -27.23 15.12 -15.77
CA LEU A 208 -26.25 14.11 -15.37
C LEU A 208 -26.39 13.71 -13.89
N HIS A 209 -26.61 14.67 -13.00
CA HIS A 209 -26.70 14.40 -11.55
C HIS A 209 -27.93 13.54 -11.22
N ASN A 210 -29.11 13.98 -11.67
CA ASN A 210 -30.37 13.31 -11.32
C ASN A 210 -30.50 11.93 -12.00
N THR A 211 -30.09 11.80 -13.27
CA THR A 211 -30.18 10.52 -13.99
C THR A 211 -29.19 9.49 -13.43
N SER A 212 -27.95 9.90 -13.12
CA SER A 212 -26.92 9.02 -12.57
C SER A 212 -27.32 8.44 -11.21
N ILE A 213 -27.81 9.28 -10.29
CA ILE A 213 -28.24 8.85 -8.95
C ILE A 213 -29.47 7.94 -9.04
N ALA A 214 -30.47 8.30 -9.85
CA ALA A 214 -31.67 7.48 -10.03
C ALA A 214 -31.36 6.10 -10.63
N MET A 215 -30.49 6.01 -11.64
CA MET A 215 -30.05 4.72 -12.19
C MET A 215 -29.26 3.90 -11.17
N ARG A 216 -28.25 4.47 -10.50
CA ARG A 216 -27.44 3.75 -9.51
C ARG A 216 -28.30 3.16 -8.39
N VAL A 217 -29.13 3.98 -7.73
CA VAL A 217 -29.99 3.54 -6.62
C VAL A 217 -30.99 2.44 -7.04
N ASN A 218 -31.49 2.49 -8.28
CA ASN A 218 -32.45 1.49 -8.77
C ASN A 218 -31.75 0.20 -9.24
N ILE A 219 -30.57 0.30 -9.84
CA ILE A 219 -29.72 -0.86 -10.19
C ILE A 219 -29.27 -1.56 -8.91
N GLU A 220 -28.72 -0.84 -7.93
CA GLU A 220 -28.32 -1.37 -6.63
C GLU A 220 -29.49 -2.02 -5.89
N ARG A 221 -30.68 -1.41 -5.88
CA ARG A 221 -31.89 -2.03 -5.30
C ARG A 221 -32.28 -3.33 -5.98
N ASN A 222 -32.22 -3.42 -7.31
CA ASN A 222 -32.66 -4.60 -8.03
C ASN A 222 -31.60 -5.73 -8.06
N ILE A 223 -30.32 -5.38 -8.07
CA ILE A 223 -29.22 -6.32 -7.78
C ILE A 223 -29.40 -6.85 -6.36
N ASN A 224 -29.46 -6.00 -5.33
CA ASN A 224 -29.57 -6.44 -3.93
C ASN A 224 -30.83 -7.27 -3.66
N LYS A 225 -31.99 -6.93 -4.23
CA LYS A 225 -33.22 -7.76 -4.12
C LYS A 225 -33.08 -9.12 -4.79
N THR A 226 -32.44 -9.20 -5.96
CA THR A 226 -32.27 -10.45 -6.71
C THR A 226 -31.19 -11.33 -6.07
N PHE A 227 -30.11 -10.71 -5.59
CA PHE A 227 -29.00 -11.36 -4.90
C PHE A 227 -29.44 -11.89 -3.53
N ALA A 228 -30.13 -11.10 -2.70
CA ALA A 228 -30.63 -11.55 -1.40
C ALA A 228 -31.59 -12.74 -1.52
N ARG A 229 -32.42 -12.80 -2.58
CA ARG A 229 -33.26 -13.97 -2.89
C ARG A 229 -32.42 -15.20 -3.26
N ARG A 230 -31.31 -15.03 -3.99
CA ARG A 230 -30.36 -16.13 -4.28
C ARG A 230 -29.65 -16.60 -3.02
N VAL A 231 -29.07 -15.70 -2.23
CA VAL A 231 -28.39 -15.99 -0.95
C VAL A 231 -29.31 -16.77 -0.01
N HIS A 232 -30.52 -16.27 0.25
CA HIS A 232 -31.48 -16.96 1.12
C HIS A 232 -31.94 -18.31 0.55
N SER A 233 -31.80 -18.54 -0.76
CA SER A 233 -32.04 -19.86 -1.38
C SER A 233 -30.83 -20.79 -1.38
N SER A 234 -29.60 -20.29 -1.28
CA SER A 234 -28.37 -21.10 -1.23
C SER A 234 -28.04 -21.50 0.20
N TYR A 235 -28.09 -20.55 1.14
CA TYR A 235 -27.82 -20.78 2.56
C TYR A 235 -28.74 -21.87 3.16
N ASN A 236 -30.02 -21.84 2.77
CA ASN A 236 -31.00 -22.88 3.09
C ASN A 236 -30.78 -24.18 2.28
N ARG A 237 -30.44 -24.12 0.97
CA ARG A 237 -30.19 -25.34 0.15
C ARG A 237 -28.93 -26.13 0.52
N HIS A 238 -28.04 -25.57 1.33
CA HIS A 238 -26.84 -26.27 1.82
C HIS A 238 -26.95 -26.65 3.30
N GLY A 239 -28.14 -26.50 3.89
CA GLY A 239 -28.40 -26.90 5.28
C GLY A 239 -27.47 -26.22 6.29
N VAL A 240 -26.93 -25.03 5.99
CA VAL A 240 -25.92 -24.37 6.83
C VAL A 240 -26.51 -24.07 8.21
N ASP A 241 -27.75 -23.59 8.23
CA ASP A 241 -28.55 -23.39 9.44
C ASP A 241 -28.78 -24.69 10.24
N GLU A 242 -28.93 -25.84 9.58
CA GLU A 242 -29.12 -27.15 10.22
C GLU A 242 -27.81 -27.74 10.72
N LYS A 243 -26.71 -27.60 9.97
CA LYS A 243 -25.34 -27.92 10.44
C LYS A 243 -24.95 -27.07 11.64
N ILE A 244 -25.33 -25.78 11.68
CA ILE A 244 -25.11 -24.89 12.83
C ILE A 244 -25.96 -25.33 14.03
N LYS A 245 -27.27 -25.60 13.84
CA LYS A 245 -28.17 -26.04 14.93
C LYS A 245 -27.80 -27.43 15.47
N GLY A 246 -27.35 -28.34 14.60
CA GLY A 246 -26.90 -29.69 14.94
C GLY A 246 -25.51 -29.76 15.58
N ALA A 247 -24.77 -28.65 15.68
CA ALA A 247 -23.37 -28.64 16.11
C ALA A 247 -23.13 -28.97 17.60
N GLY A 248 -24.18 -29.05 18.43
CA GLY A 248 -24.04 -29.45 19.85
C GLY A 248 -23.21 -28.48 20.69
N LEU A 249 -23.50 -27.17 20.56
CA LEU A 249 -22.69 -26.04 21.04
C LEU A 249 -22.42 -25.98 22.57
N SER A 250 -22.91 -26.92 23.38
CA SER A 250 -22.79 -26.91 24.84
C SER A 250 -21.54 -27.59 25.41
N SER A 251 -20.72 -28.29 24.61
CA SER A 251 -19.50 -28.96 25.11
C SER A 251 -18.29 -28.96 24.15
N TYR A 252 -18.44 -28.51 22.90
CA TYR A 252 -17.40 -28.53 21.88
C TYR A 252 -17.06 -27.11 21.41
N GLY A 253 -16.14 -26.42 22.10
CA GLY A 253 -15.80 -25.02 21.78
C GLY A 253 -14.72 -24.38 22.65
N LYS A 254 -13.63 -25.10 22.93
CA LYS A 254 -12.52 -24.64 23.81
C LYS A 254 -11.12 -25.02 23.31
N ASP A 255 -10.97 -25.30 22.02
CA ASP A 255 -9.70 -25.75 21.44
C ASP A 255 -9.59 -25.34 19.95
N HIS A 256 -8.39 -25.42 19.40
CA HIS A 256 -8.08 -25.17 17.99
C HIS A 256 -8.76 -26.11 17.00
N LYS A 257 -9.34 -27.21 17.50
CA LYS A 257 -10.09 -28.20 16.73
C LYS A 257 -11.56 -27.80 16.64
N GLY A 258 -12.14 -27.84 15.45
CA GLY A 258 -13.55 -27.49 15.21
C GLY A 258 -14.17 -28.23 14.03
N LYS A 259 -15.47 -28.01 13.81
CA LYS A 259 -16.25 -28.55 12.68
C LYS A 259 -16.69 -27.48 11.66
N LEU A 260 -16.45 -26.20 11.96
CA LEU A 260 -16.91 -25.06 11.18
C LEU A 260 -15.90 -23.93 11.32
N PHE A 261 -15.45 -23.35 10.22
CA PHE A 261 -14.46 -22.29 10.15
C PHE A 261 -14.86 -21.28 9.07
N TYR A 262 -14.54 -20.01 9.32
CA TYR A 262 -14.70 -18.94 8.35
C TYR A 262 -13.35 -18.23 8.18
N THR A 263 -12.95 -17.97 6.94
CA THR A 263 -11.75 -17.18 6.64
C THR A 263 -11.98 -16.32 5.41
N MET A 264 -11.24 -15.22 5.27
CA MET A 264 -11.21 -14.40 4.05
C MET A 264 -9.80 -13.85 3.86
N PHE A 265 -9.48 -13.41 2.65
CA PHE A 265 -8.16 -12.89 2.29
C PHE A 265 -8.28 -11.41 1.97
N PRO A 266 -8.03 -10.48 2.91
CA PRO A 266 -8.03 -9.05 2.62
C PRO A 266 -7.20 -8.71 1.37
N ILE A 267 -7.68 -7.69 0.66
CA ILE A 267 -7.08 -7.08 -0.53
C ILE A 267 -5.57 -6.96 -0.35
N GLN A 268 -4.79 -7.33 -1.37
CA GLN A 268 -3.37 -7.05 -1.40
C GLN A 268 -3.07 -6.12 -2.58
N ASP A 269 -2.55 -4.93 -2.27
CA ASP A 269 -2.18 -3.91 -3.24
C ASP A 269 -0.81 -4.24 -3.85
N THR A 270 -0.77 -5.33 -4.63
CA THR A 270 0.44 -5.79 -5.30
C THR A 270 0.17 -6.14 -6.76
N SER A 271 1.20 -6.04 -7.59
CA SER A 271 1.22 -6.50 -8.98
C SER A 271 1.31 -8.04 -9.12
N HIS A 272 1.05 -8.79 -8.04
CA HIS A 272 1.43 -10.20 -7.94
C HIS A 272 0.23 -11.10 -7.62
N SER A 273 0.16 -12.24 -8.28
CA SER A 273 -0.80 -13.29 -7.92
C SER A 273 -0.32 -14.06 -6.70
N PHE A 274 -1.23 -14.29 -5.74
CA PHE A 274 -0.98 -15.15 -4.59
C PHE A 274 -1.49 -16.56 -4.84
N LYS A 275 -0.75 -17.53 -4.31
CA LYS A 275 -1.20 -18.90 -4.11
C LYS A 275 -1.56 -19.06 -2.63
N VAL A 276 -2.76 -19.58 -2.37
CA VAL A 276 -3.21 -19.98 -1.04
C VAL A 276 -3.30 -21.50 -0.98
N GLN A 277 -2.86 -22.09 0.13
CA GLN A 277 -3.04 -23.50 0.44
C GLN A 277 -3.55 -23.64 1.88
N PHE A 278 -4.65 -24.35 2.08
CA PHE A 278 -4.99 -24.86 3.40
C PHE A 278 -4.27 -26.18 3.65
N ILE A 279 -3.70 -26.29 4.84
CA ILE A 279 -3.25 -27.53 5.46
C ILE A 279 -4.34 -27.89 6.48
N ILE A 280 -5.17 -28.88 6.16
CA ILE A 280 -6.27 -29.31 7.04
C ILE A 280 -5.89 -30.64 7.65
N THR A 281 -5.83 -30.74 8.99
CA THR A 281 -5.51 -32.02 9.67
C THR A 281 -6.71 -32.58 10.42
N ALA A 282 -6.76 -33.91 10.53
CA ALA A 282 -7.83 -34.64 11.20
C ALA A 282 -7.28 -35.80 12.05
N ASP A 283 -7.90 -36.06 13.20
CA ASP A 283 -7.55 -37.24 14.00
C ASP A 283 -8.20 -38.54 13.50
N THR A 284 -9.35 -38.41 12.83
CA THR A 284 -10.23 -39.48 12.33
C THR A 284 -10.64 -39.19 10.89
N PRO A 285 -10.99 -40.21 10.08
CA PRO A 285 -11.52 -39.99 8.74
C PRO A 285 -12.77 -39.10 8.76
N THR A 286 -12.79 -38.10 7.87
CA THR A 286 -13.88 -37.10 7.81
C THR A 286 -14.03 -36.55 6.41
N ASN A 287 -15.27 -36.26 6.00
CA ASN A 287 -15.49 -35.35 4.89
C ASN A 287 -15.24 -33.91 5.37
N VAL A 288 -14.78 -33.06 4.46
CA VAL A 288 -14.61 -31.62 4.65
C VAL A 288 -15.14 -30.90 3.41
N ASP A 289 -16.20 -30.11 3.59
CA ASP A 289 -16.77 -29.24 2.57
C ASP A 289 -16.08 -27.88 2.61
N ILE A 290 -15.61 -27.41 1.47
CA ILE A 290 -15.04 -26.07 1.28
C ILE A 290 -15.89 -25.33 0.26
N ILE A 291 -16.45 -24.20 0.69
CA ILE A 291 -17.42 -23.42 -0.06
C ILE A 291 -16.98 -21.95 -0.09
N SER A 292 -17.00 -21.32 -1.27
CA SER A 292 -16.87 -19.87 -1.42
C SER A 292 -17.74 -19.41 -2.57
N GLU A 293 -18.83 -18.70 -2.27
CA GLU A 293 -19.82 -18.27 -3.27
C GLU A 293 -19.20 -17.37 -4.34
N TYR A 294 -18.30 -16.46 -3.96
CA TYR A 294 -17.66 -15.53 -4.89
C TYR A 294 -16.78 -16.20 -5.96
N ALA A 295 -16.13 -17.32 -5.65
CA ALA A 295 -15.24 -18.04 -6.57
C ALA A 295 -15.85 -19.34 -7.10
N GLU A 296 -17.15 -19.53 -6.92
CA GLU A 296 -17.92 -20.74 -7.28
C GLU A 296 -17.30 -22.05 -6.76
N ILE A 297 -16.55 -21.97 -5.65
CA ILE A 297 -15.96 -23.15 -5.01
C ILE A 297 -17.07 -23.87 -4.26
N ASN A 298 -17.32 -25.11 -4.66
CA ASN A 298 -18.08 -26.07 -3.89
C ASN A 298 -17.37 -27.43 -4.01
N ARG A 299 -16.54 -27.76 -3.01
CA ARG A 299 -15.67 -28.93 -3.03
C ARG A 299 -15.67 -29.66 -1.69
N THR A 300 -16.18 -30.88 -1.69
CA THR A 300 -15.92 -31.86 -0.62
C THR A 300 -14.57 -32.54 -0.86
N VAL A 301 -13.81 -32.82 0.21
CA VAL A 301 -12.67 -33.75 0.23
C VAL A 301 -12.81 -34.73 1.39
N ILE A 302 -12.17 -35.90 1.29
CA ILE A 302 -12.17 -36.91 2.36
C ILE A 302 -10.75 -37.00 2.93
N ILE A 303 -10.56 -36.58 4.18
CA ILE A 303 -9.27 -36.68 4.86
C ILE A 303 -9.14 -38.09 5.43
N THR A 304 -8.33 -38.94 4.80
CA THR A 304 -8.11 -40.34 5.23
C THR A 304 -6.74 -40.55 5.88
N THR A 305 -5.72 -39.83 5.42
CA THR A 305 -4.32 -39.91 5.87
C THR A 305 -3.99 -39.00 7.05
N GLY A 306 -4.97 -38.25 7.56
CA GLY A 306 -4.84 -37.31 8.68
C GLY A 306 -4.41 -35.89 8.29
N VAL A 307 -4.08 -35.63 7.02
CA VAL A 307 -3.95 -34.28 6.45
C VAL A 307 -4.46 -34.26 5.01
N GLU A 308 -5.06 -33.14 4.60
CA GLU A 308 -5.19 -32.77 3.20
C GLU A 308 -4.62 -31.38 2.89
N TYR A 309 -4.16 -31.23 1.64
CA TYR A 309 -3.46 -30.04 1.15
C TYR A 309 -4.21 -29.41 -0.02
N ILE A 310 -4.90 -28.32 0.28
CA ILE A 310 -5.96 -27.81 -0.60
C ILE A 310 -5.57 -26.43 -1.10
N ASN A 311 -5.08 -26.38 -2.34
CA ASN A 311 -4.84 -25.12 -3.03
C ASN A 311 -6.19 -24.41 -3.27
N ILE A 312 -6.28 -23.13 -2.92
CA ILE A 312 -7.42 -22.26 -3.17
C ILE A 312 -7.13 -21.39 -4.40
N PRO A 313 -8.08 -21.26 -5.35
CA PRO A 313 -7.97 -20.37 -6.50
C PRO A 313 -7.55 -18.93 -6.13
N SER A 314 -6.60 -18.38 -6.89
CA SER A 314 -6.06 -17.03 -6.66
C SER A 314 -7.12 -15.92 -6.73
N VAL A 315 -8.24 -16.13 -7.43
CA VAL A 315 -9.39 -15.20 -7.44
C VAL A 315 -10.01 -14.97 -6.06
N VAL A 316 -9.87 -15.92 -5.12
CA VAL A 316 -10.27 -15.76 -3.71
C VAL A 316 -9.26 -14.91 -2.91
N ALA A 317 -7.98 -15.01 -3.26
CA ALA A 317 -6.88 -14.33 -2.57
C ALA A 317 -6.69 -12.88 -3.07
N ASN A 318 -6.96 -12.66 -4.35
CA ASN A 318 -6.82 -11.37 -5.04
C ASN A 318 -8.16 -10.61 -5.01
N LEU A 319 -8.58 -10.17 -3.82
CA LEU A 319 -9.80 -9.37 -3.65
C LEU A 319 -9.57 -7.89 -4.02
N GLU A 320 -10.63 -7.22 -4.48
CA GLU A 320 -10.72 -5.77 -4.65
C GLU A 320 -11.59 -5.14 -3.55
N ALA A 321 -11.46 -3.82 -3.38
CA ALA A 321 -12.29 -3.05 -2.47
C ALA A 321 -13.79 -3.15 -2.83
N GLY A 322 -14.64 -3.27 -1.81
CA GLY A 322 -16.11 -3.33 -1.97
C GLY A 322 -16.69 -4.68 -2.41
N ARG A 323 -15.87 -5.71 -2.65
CA ARG A 323 -16.38 -7.07 -2.94
C ARG A 323 -17.10 -7.67 -1.73
N THR A 324 -18.19 -8.39 -1.97
CA THR A 324 -19.00 -9.10 -0.98
C THR A 324 -18.97 -10.61 -1.25
N TYR A 325 -19.41 -11.44 -0.28
CA TYR A 325 -19.45 -12.92 -0.38
C TYR A 325 -18.08 -13.60 -0.59
N THR A 326 -17.00 -12.89 -0.23
CA THR A 326 -15.59 -13.28 -0.41
C THR A 326 -15.05 -14.24 0.66
N THR A 327 -15.90 -14.66 1.60
CA THR A 327 -15.55 -15.62 2.65
C THR A 327 -15.37 -17.01 2.06
N VAL A 328 -14.43 -17.77 2.62
CA VAL A 328 -14.35 -19.23 2.47
C VAL A 328 -14.91 -19.86 3.75
N LEU A 329 -15.96 -20.65 3.58
CA LEU A 329 -16.53 -21.52 4.58
C LEU A 329 -15.85 -22.88 4.50
N ILE A 330 -15.45 -23.44 5.63
CA ILE A 330 -14.93 -24.80 5.75
C ILE A 330 -15.77 -25.51 6.82
N SER A 331 -16.41 -26.63 6.47
CA SER A 331 -17.19 -27.45 7.41
C SER A 331 -16.79 -28.92 7.34
N ALA A 332 -16.85 -29.66 8.45
CA ALA A 332 -16.40 -31.04 8.53
C ALA A 332 -17.29 -31.90 9.45
N ASP A 333 -17.40 -33.19 9.13
CA ASP A 333 -18.17 -34.14 9.95
C ASP A 333 -17.53 -34.34 11.33
N GLN A 334 -16.19 -34.32 11.39
CA GLN A 334 -15.40 -34.49 12.60
C GLN A 334 -14.53 -33.27 12.90
N LEU A 335 -13.90 -33.29 14.07
CA LEU A 335 -12.99 -32.23 14.51
C LEU A 335 -11.70 -32.22 13.67
N ILE A 336 -11.50 -31.12 12.96
CA ILE A 336 -10.30 -30.82 12.15
C ILE A 336 -9.55 -29.61 12.72
N THR A 337 -8.30 -29.42 12.28
CA THR A 337 -7.57 -28.14 12.39
C THR A 337 -7.35 -27.57 10.99
N VAL A 338 -7.29 -26.24 10.86
CA VAL A 338 -7.06 -25.56 9.57
C VAL A 338 -5.96 -24.53 9.72
N VAL A 339 -4.90 -24.66 8.93
CA VAL A 339 -3.81 -23.68 8.80
C VAL A 339 -3.79 -23.17 7.36
N GLY A 340 -3.78 -21.85 7.18
CA GLY A 340 -3.56 -21.22 5.89
C GLY A 340 -2.08 -20.95 5.64
N LEU A 341 -1.63 -21.22 4.42
CA LEU A 341 -0.33 -20.82 3.88
C LEU A 341 -0.57 -19.94 2.65
N ILE A 342 0.11 -18.79 2.59
CA ILE A 342 0.08 -17.86 1.46
C ILE A 342 1.50 -17.74 0.91
N SER A 343 1.66 -17.74 -0.41
CA SER A 343 2.95 -17.51 -1.08
C SER A 343 2.78 -16.74 -2.38
N THR A 344 3.74 -15.89 -2.74
CA THR A 344 3.79 -15.26 -4.08
C THR A 344 4.04 -16.30 -5.18
N TYR A 345 3.51 -16.06 -6.38
CA TYR A 345 3.62 -16.98 -7.51
C TYR A 345 4.94 -16.87 -8.30
N TYR A 346 5.68 -15.76 -8.15
CA TYR A 346 6.53 -15.24 -9.24
C TYR A 346 8.05 -15.23 -8.98
N CYS A 347 8.61 -16.30 -8.43
CA CYS A 347 10.06 -16.56 -8.47
C CYS A 347 10.40 -18.01 -8.11
N ASN A 348 11.36 -18.61 -8.83
CA ASN A 348 11.76 -20.01 -8.66
C ASN A 348 12.71 -20.27 -7.46
N SER A 349 12.84 -19.30 -6.55
CA SER A 349 13.77 -19.34 -5.41
C SER A 349 13.41 -18.40 -4.25
N ASP A 350 12.78 -17.26 -4.55
CA ASP A 350 12.71 -16.10 -3.64
C ASP A 350 11.27 -15.80 -3.12
N CYS A 351 10.34 -16.76 -3.19
CA CYS A 351 8.91 -16.47 -3.01
C CYS A 351 8.51 -16.32 -1.53
N GLU A 352 8.46 -15.05 -1.09
CA GLU A 352 7.81 -14.53 0.12
C GLU A 352 6.57 -15.34 0.51
N SER A 353 6.45 -15.68 1.80
CA SER A 353 5.42 -16.60 2.30
C SER A 353 4.96 -16.24 3.72
N SER A 354 3.71 -16.56 4.03
CA SER A 354 3.08 -16.32 5.33
C SER A 354 2.23 -17.53 5.73
N SER A 355 2.07 -17.76 7.04
CA SER A 355 1.19 -18.81 7.56
C SER A 355 0.41 -18.34 8.77
N PHE A 356 -0.85 -18.76 8.85
CA PHE A 356 -1.79 -18.35 9.88
C PHE A 356 -2.69 -19.52 10.28
N ILE A 357 -3.15 -19.54 11.53
CA ILE A 357 -4.16 -20.51 11.96
C ILE A 357 -5.57 -19.95 11.70
N VAL A 358 -6.48 -20.75 11.13
CA VAL A 358 -7.89 -20.36 11.01
C VAL A 358 -8.59 -20.76 12.31
N LEU A 359 -9.16 -19.78 13.02
CA LEU A 359 -9.91 -20.05 14.24
C LEU A 359 -11.26 -20.74 13.91
N PRO A 360 -11.68 -21.76 14.67
CA PRO A 360 -13.00 -22.34 14.49
C PRO A 360 -14.10 -21.35 14.91
N PHE A 361 -15.31 -21.51 14.36
CA PHE A 361 -16.48 -20.68 14.64
C PHE A 361 -16.83 -20.59 16.15
N THR A 362 -16.45 -21.59 16.93
CA THR A 362 -16.63 -21.63 18.39
C THR A 362 -15.56 -20.86 19.18
N ALA A 363 -14.59 -20.24 18.50
CA ALA A 363 -13.45 -19.52 19.09
C ALA A 363 -13.24 -18.10 18.53
N ILE A 364 -14.08 -17.66 17.59
CA ILE A 364 -14.19 -16.24 17.23
C ILE A 364 -15.00 -15.48 18.27
N GLY A 365 -14.87 -14.15 18.31
CA GLY A 365 -15.51 -13.29 19.30
C GLY A 365 -16.05 -12.00 18.68
N THR A 366 -16.39 -11.03 19.53
CA THR A 366 -17.00 -9.76 19.11
C THR A 366 -16.09 -8.54 19.26
N GLU A 367 -15.01 -8.64 20.02
CA GLU A 367 -14.02 -7.57 20.17
C GLU A 367 -12.64 -8.06 19.71
N TYR A 368 -12.00 -7.27 18.85
CA TYR A 368 -10.67 -7.49 18.32
C TYR A 368 -9.86 -6.20 18.47
N SER A 369 -8.53 -6.31 18.42
CA SER A 369 -7.65 -5.15 18.39
C SER A 369 -6.47 -5.42 17.47
N LEU A 370 -6.17 -4.45 16.62
CA LEU A 370 -5.09 -4.49 15.65
C LEU A 370 -4.32 -3.17 15.70
N ILE A 371 -3.05 -3.21 15.30
CA ILE A 371 -2.17 -2.05 15.23
C ILE A 371 -1.60 -1.95 13.83
N THR A 372 -1.86 -0.81 13.20
CA THR A 372 -1.31 -0.45 11.90
C THR A 372 0.00 0.33 12.06
N GLN A 373 0.97 0.09 11.18
CA GLN A 373 2.13 0.98 11.08
C GLN A 373 1.79 2.20 10.22
N PRO A 374 2.06 3.44 10.68
CA PRO A 374 1.75 4.64 9.90
C PRO A 374 2.55 4.66 8.59
N ASN A 375 1.88 5.10 7.52
CA ASN A 375 2.37 5.17 6.13
C ASN A 375 2.51 3.83 5.37
N ASN A 376 2.21 2.67 5.97
CA ASN A 376 2.13 1.40 5.25
C ASN A 376 0.67 1.09 4.86
N LYS A 377 0.42 0.68 3.61
CA LYS A 377 -0.90 0.17 3.20
C LYS A 377 -1.13 -1.18 3.87
N GLN A 378 -2.09 -1.24 4.79
CA GLN A 378 -2.46 -2.46 5.51
C GLN A 378 -3.97 -2.66 5.41
N ASN A 379 -4.39 -3.84 4.98
CA ASN A 379 -5.80 -4.17 4.75
C ASN A 379 -6.23 -5.22 5.77
N CYS A 380 -7.34 -4.99 6.46
CA CYS A 380 -7.97 -5.95 7.35
C CYS A 380 -9.26 -6.50 6.73
N GLY A 381 -9.60 -7.74 7.06
CA GLY A 381 -10.85 -8.38 6.69
C GLY A 381 -11.71 -8.62 7.93
N ILE A 382 -13.01 -8.36 7.84
CA ILE A 382 -13.96 -8.56 8.95
C ILE A 382 -15.06 -9.51 8.47
N ILE A 383 -15.21 -10.65 9.14
CA ILE A 383 -16.24 -11.64 8.84
C ILE A 383 -17.39 -11.46 9.84
N ALA A 384 -18.55 -11.04 9.36
CA ALA A 384 -19.79 -11.14 10.12
C ALA A 384 -20.40 -12.52 9.93
N THR A 385 -20.60 -13.27 11.01
CA THR A 385 -21.21 -14.62 10.99
C THR A 385 -22.73 -14.61 11.21
N ALA A 386 -23.32 -13.44 11.44
CA ALA A 386 -24.76 -13.23 11.53
C ALA A 386 -25.22 -12.05 10.64
N THR A 387 -26.44 -12.15 10.11
CA THR A 387 -27.09 -11.06 9.37
C THR A 387 -27.37 -9.86 10.29
N ASN A 388 -27.35 -8.65 9.74
CA ASN A 388 -27.57 -7.39 10.47
C ASN A 388 -26.55 -7.08 11.58
N THR A 389 -25.39 -7.75 11.58
CA THR A 389 -24.24 -7.41 12.44
C THR A 389 -23.81 -5.95 12.19
N THR A 390 -23.81 -5.13 13.23
CA THR A 390 -23.17 -3.80 13.21
C THR A 390 -21.70 -3.95 13.60
N VAL A 391 -20.79 -3.36 12.83
CA VAL A 391 -19.36 -3.30 13.13
C VAL A 391 -19.00 -1.87 13.52
N VAL A 392 -18.37 -1.70 14.68
CA VAL A 392 -17.82 -0.42 15.14
C VAL A 392 -16.30 -0.50 15.05
N ILE A 393 -15.66 0.50 14.44
CA ILE A 393 -14.20 0.61 14.36
C ILE A 393 -13.79 1.84 15.15
N GLU A 394 -13.20 1.62 16.33
CA GLU A 394 -12.67 2.68 17.17
C GLU A 394 -11.17 2.89 16.86
N SER A 395 -10.75 4.16 16.71
CA SER A 395 -9.33 4.51 16.62
C SER A 395 -8.84 5.08 17.94
N SER A 396 -7.87 4.42 18.56
CA SER A 396 -7.12 5.00 19.69
C SER A 396 -6.20 6.10 19.17
N SER A 397 -6.35 7.32 19.70
CA SER A 397 -5.62 8.54 19.32
C SER A 397 -4.15 8.33 18.97
N GLU A 398 -3.70 8.92 17.86
CA GLU A 398 -2.33 8.83 17.36
C GLU A 398 -1.28 9.26 18.39
N LYS A 399 -0.66 8.28 19.04
CA LYS A 399 0.67 8.44 19.63
C LYS A 399 1.67 8.17 18.51
N GLU A 400 2.52 9.16 18.19
CA GLU A 400 3.53 9.01 17.14
C GLU A 400 4.36 7.74 17.36
N ALA A 401 4.41 6.87 16.34
CA ALA A 401 5.27 5.70 16.33
C ALA A 401 6.73 6.15 16.32
N ASN A 402 7.36 6.12 17.50
CA ASN A 402 8.62 6.80 17.74
C ASN A 402 9.76 6.24 16.88
N LYS A 403 10.18 7.03 15.89
CA LYS A 403 11.28 6.82 14.94
C LYS A 403 11.12 5.64 13.96
N ARG A 404 11.55 5.88 12.72
CA ARG A 404 11.86 4.82 11.75
C ARG A 404 12.96 3.91 12.33
N TYR A 405 12.63 2.65 12.60
CA TYR A 405 13.63 1.64 12.94
C TYR A 405 14.43 1.24 11.69
N PRO A 406 15.77 1.11 11.78
CA PRO A 406 16.64 0.89 10.62
C PRO A 406 16.67 -0.58 10.16
N TYR A 407 15.50 -1.22 10.05
CA TYR A 407 15.38 -2.52 9.39
C TYR A 407 14.70 -2.36 8.02
N ARG A 408 15.42 -1.70 7.11
CA ARG A 408 15.11 -1.75 5.68
C ARG A 408 15.62 -3.09 5.15
N SER A 409 14.80 -4.12 5.31
CA SER A 409 14.81 -5.21 4.34
C SER A 409 14.41 -4.63 2.99
N ASP A 410 15.16 -4.92 1.93
CA ASP A 410 14.72 -4.64 0.55
C ASP A 410 13.80 -5.76 0.01
N TYR A 411 13.47 -6.77 0.84
CA TYR A 411 12.44 -7.78 0.64
C TYR A 411 11.22 -7.49 1.53
N SER A 412 10.03 -7.80 1.05
CA SER A 412 8.73 -7.31 1.55
C SER A 412 7.81 -8.43 2.03
N ASP A 413 8.35 -9.43 2.74
CA ASP A 413 7.62 -10.63 3.22
C ASP A 413 6.17 -10.30 3.64
N ILE A 414 5.21 -10.88 2.93
CA ILE A 414 3.78 -10.72 3.24
C ILE A 414 3.54 -11.28 4.64
N LEU A 415 2.99 -10.45 5.53
CA LEU A 415 2.57 -10.87 6.86
C LEU A 415 1.04 -10.94 6.91
N PHE A 416 0.52 -12.15 7.13
CA PHE A 416 -0.90 -12.45 7.21
C PHE A 416 -1.15 -13.31 8.45
N GLU A 417 -2.15 -12.95 9.25
CA GLU A 417 -2.48 -13.66 10.50
C GLU A 417 -3.97 -13.51 10.81
N SER A 418 -4.58 -14.50 11.46
CA SER A 418 -5.92 -14.37 12.02
C SER A 418 -5.85 -13.81 13.43
N LEU A 419 -6.48 -12.65 13.65
CA LEU A 419 -6.51 -12.02 14.96
C LEU A 419 -7.27 -12.89 15.97
N ILE A 420 -6.74 -12.98 17.19
CA ILE A 420 -7.41 -13.61 18.33
C ILE A 420 -8.33 -12.57 19.01
N PRO A 421 -9.57 -12.92 19.38
CA PRO A 421 -10.47 -12.04 20.14
C PRO A 421 -9.85 -11.56 21.46
N VAL A 422 -10.21 -10.36 21.91
CA VAL A 422 -9.68 -9.76 23.15
C VAL A 422 -10.00 -10.60 24.40
N ASP A 423 -11.16 -11.25 24.45
CA ASP A 423 -11.54 -12.17 25.55
C ASP A 423 -10.71 -13.47 25.57
N LYS A 424 -9.97 -13.72 24.49
CA LYS A 424 -9.10 -14.88 24.27
C LYS A 424 -7.61 -14.50 24.29
N TRP A 425 -7.25 -13.41 24.95
CA TRP A 425 -5.86 -13.02 25.20
C TRP A 425 -5.35 -13.56 26.53
N ASP A 426 -4.04 -13.78 26.65
CA ASP A 426 -3.38 -14.32 27.85
C ASP A 426 -2.47 -13.26 28.51
N ARG A 427 -2.02 -13.54 29.73
CA ARG A 427 -1.05 -12.76 30.51
C ARG A 427 0.31 -13.43 30.62
N ASN A 428 0.40 -14.75 30.43
CA ASN A 428 1.62 -15.52 30.64
C ASN A 428 2.08 -16.18 29.33
N PHE A 429 3.30 -15.91 28.87
CA PHE A 429 3.81 -16.47 27.63
C PHE A 429 5.23 -16.99 27.80
N ILE A 430 5.55 -18.04 27.05
CA ILE A 430 6.94 -18.44 26.79
C ILE A 430 7.20 -18.08 25.33
N ILE A 431 8.17 -17.20 25.09
CA ILE A 431 8.69 -16.95 23.75
C ILE A 431 9.52 -18.19 23.37
N PRO A 432 9.13 -18.96 22.36
CA PRO A 432 9.85 -20.16 21.98
C PRO A 432 11.23 -19.82 21.39
N PRO A 433 12.28 -20.60 21.70
CA PRO A 433 13.48 -20.59 20.87
C PRO A 433 13.12 -21.10 19.47
N ILE A 434 13.64 -20.42 18.45
CA ILE A 434 13.45 -20.74 17.04
C ILE A 434 14.84 -21.01 16.48
N TYR A 435 15.16 -22.30 16.30
CA TYR A 435 16.44 -22.75 15.76
C TYR A 435 16.73 -22.09 14.40
N LYS A 436 17.95 -21.58 14.21
CA LYS A 436 18.39 -20.77 13.03
C LYS A 436 17.72 -19.41 12.83
N ALA A 437 17.01 -18.88 13.84
CA ALA A 437 16.76 -17.43 13.89
C ALA A 437 18.05 -16.69 14.27
N LEU A 438 18.39 -15.61 13.56
CA LEU A 438 19.49 -14.70 13.91
C LEU A 438 19.06 -13.65 14.95
N ASN A 439 17.79 -13.23 14.90
CA ASN A 439 17.28 -12.14 15.70
C ASN A 439 15.78 -12.31 15.93
N PHE A 440 15.29 -11.92 17.11
CA PHE A 440 13.87 -11.82 17.41
C PHE A 440 13.45 -10.35 17.46
N ARG A 441 12.24 -10.08 17.00
CA ARG A 441 11.45 -8.96 17.49
C ARG A 441 10.14 -9.50 18.04
N ILE A 442 9.68 -8.95 19.15
CA ILE A 442 8.29 -9.13 19.58
C ILE A 442 7.53 -7.83 19.40
N ARG A 443 6.26 -7.94 19.03
CA ARG A 443 5.26 -6.88 19.22
C ARG A 443 4.28 -7.33 20.30
N ILE A 444 4.13 -6.52 21.34
CA ILE A 444 3.09 -6.71 22.35
C ILE A 444 1.99 -5.69 22.08
N ILE A 445 0.73 -6.11 22.22
CA ILE A 445 -0.48 -5.31 22.02
C ILE A 445 -1.35 -5.39 23.28
N SER A 446 -1.86 -4.26 23.79
CA SER A 446 -2.84 -4.21 24.88
C SER A 446 -4.10 -3.48 24.47
N ARG A 447 -5.25 -4.02 24.87
CA ARG A 447 -6.56 -3.34 24.82
C ARG A 447 -6.79 -2.48 26.06
N TYR A 448 -6.20 -2.88 27.18
CA TYR A 448 -6.38 -2.26 28.49
C TYR A 448 -5.30 -1.19 28.74
N ARG A 449 -5.68 -0.07 29.35
CA ARG A 449 -4.74 0.97 29.79
C ARG A 449 -3.99 0.52 31.03
N ASN A 450 -2.80 1.10 31.24
CA ASN A 450 -1.93 0.84 32.40
C ASN A 450 -1.53 -0.64 32.55
N THR A 451 -1.54 -1.40 31.45
CA THR A 451 -0.92 -2.73 31.41
C THR A 451 0.58 -2.56 31.62
N THR A 452 1.14 -3.34 32.54
CA THR A 452 2.60 -3.44 32.75
C THR A 452 3.07 -4.77 32.21
N VAL A 453 4.22 -4.79 31.53
CA VAL A 453 4.77 -6.00 30.93
C VAL A 453 6.19 -6.21 31.43
N THR A 454 6.47 -7.44 31.86
CA THR A 454 7.79 -7.89 32.31
C THR A 454 8.27 -9.01 31.42
N ILE A 455 9.51 -8.90 30.95
CA ILE A 455 10.20 -9.91 30.14
C ILE A 455 11.40 -10.41 30.93
N LYS A 456 11.54 -11.73 31.07
CA LYS A 456 12.63 -12.38 31.80
C LYS A 456 13.33 -13.42 30.94
N ASP A 457 14.65 -13.50 31.09
CA ASP A 457 15.42 -14.70 30.77
C ASP A 457 16.09 -15.22 32.06
N ASN A 458 16.97 -16.21 31.94
CA ASN A 458 17.73 -16.75 33.07
C ASN A 458 18.88 -15.81 33.53
N SER A 459 19.02 -14.61 32.95
CA SER A 459 20.10 -13.66 33.21
C SER A 459 19.63 -12.34 33.84
N GLY A 460 18.39 -11.92 33.62
CA GLY A 460 17.88 -10.65 34.14
C GLY A 460 16.40 -10.36 33.92
N TRP A 461 15.98 -9.19 34.41
CA TRP A 461 14.59 -8.74 34.45
C TRP A 461 14.45 -7.43 33.67
N LEU A 462 13.84 -7.50 32.49
CA LEU A 462 13.48 -6.32 31.70
C LEU A 462 12.04 -5.93 32.06
N VAL A 463 11.90 -4.87 32.86
CA VAL A 463 10.59 -4.29 33.21
C VAL A 463 10.27 -3.17 32.22
N THR A 464 9.07 -3.21 31.64
CA THR A 464 8.55 -2.16 30.76
C THR A 464 7.16 -1.71 31.23
N GLU A 465 7.07 -0.46 31.69
CA GLU A 465 5.79 0.25 31.71
C GLU A 465 5.34 0.51 30.27
N TYR A 466 4.05 0.38 30.01
CA TYR A 466 3.55 0.10 28.67
C TYR A 466 2.22 0.82 28.39
N GLY A 467 2.03 1.24 27.15
CA GLY A 467 0.84 1.96 26.67
C GLY A 467 -0.14 1.04 25.92
N ASP A 468 -0.23 1.24 24.61
CA ASP A 468 -1.17 0.53 23.72
C ASP A 468 -0.44 -0.44 22.78
N GLN A 469 0.84 -0.15 22.45
CA GLN A 469 1.75 -1.01 21.69
C GLN A 469 3.21 -0.91 22.18
N ILE A 470 4.01 -1.95 21.96
CA ILE A 470 5.49 -1.85 21.98
C ILE A 470 6.11 -2.85 21.00
N GLU A 471 7.28 -2.49 20.45
CA GLU A 471 8.16 -3.42 19.73
C GLU A 471 9.51 -3.52 20.45
N ILE A 472 10.00 -4.74 20.71
CA ILE A 472 11.26 -5.01 21.41
C ILE A 472 12.06 -6.03 20.61
N ASN A 473 13.34 -5.73 20.31
CA ASN A 473 14.26 -6.71 19.73
C ASN A 473 14.91 -7.53 20.85
N LEU A 474 15.04 -8.84 20.65
CA LEU A 474 15.56 -9.81 21.61
C LEU A 474 16.56 -10.75 20.92
N SER A 475 17.50 -11.32 21.67
CA SER A 475 18.36 -12.40 21.14
C SER A 475 17.52 -13.67 20.87
N PRO A 476 17.87 -14.54 19.92
CA PRO A 476 17.06 -15.70 19.52
C PRO A 476 17.10 -16.85 20.55
N LYS A 477 16.51 -16.63 21.73
CA LYS A 477 16.45 -17.58 22.87
C LYS A 477 15.11 -17.52 23.59
N SER A 478 14.90 -18.43 24.53
CA SER A 478 13.70 -18.49 25.38
C SER A 478 13.58 -17.27 26.29
N TYR A 479 12.37 -16.71 26.40
CA TYR A 479 12.01 -15.69 27.39
C TYR A 479 10.63 -15.99 28.01
N PHE A 480 10.45 -15.65 29.28
CA PHE A 480 9.14 -15.61 29.93
C PHE A 480 8.60 -14.18 29.88
N VAL A 481 7.36 -14.02 29.41
CA VAL A 481 6.64 -12.74 29.40
C VAL A 481 5.45 -12.83 30.35
N SER A 482 5.29 -11.82 31.20
CA SER A 482 4.15 -11.69 32.11
C SER A 482 3.57 -10.27 32.04
N ALA A 483 2.24 -10.18 32.00
CA ALA A 483 1.51 -8.91 31.94
C ALA A 483 0.42 -8.81 33.02
N SER A 484 0.12 -7.59 33.48
CA SER A 484 -0.94 -7.35 34.48
C SER A 484 -2.35 -7.60 33.93
N ASN A 485 -2.60 -7.13 32.69
CA ASN A 485 -3.83 -7.38 31.91
C ASN A 485 -3.51 -8.28 30.71
N PRO A 486 -4.53 -8.95 30.11
CA PRO A 486 -4.34 -9.72 28.89
C PRO A 486 -3.75 -8.91 27.73
N ILE A 487 -2.85 -9.54 26.97
CA ILE A 487 -2.16 -8.97 25.81
C ILE A 487 -2.16 -9.95 24.63
N LEU A 488 -1.97 -9.43 23.42
CA LEU A 488 -1.59 -10.23 22.26
C LEU A 488 -0.07 -10.10 22.04
N LEU A 489 0.62 -11.23 21.90
CA LEU A 489 2.07 -11.30 21.70
C LEU A 489 2.38 -11.91 20.33
N CYS A 490 2.94 -11.10 19.43
CA CYS A 490 3.44 -11.56 18.13
C CYS A 490 4.96 -11.69 18.18
N LEU A 491 5.49 -12.83 17.75
CA LEU A 491 6.92 -13.07 17.53
C LEU A 491 7.25 -12.92 16.05
N TYR A 492 8.29 -12.17 15.74
CA TYR A 492 8.91 -12.03 14.43
C TYR A 492 10.30 -12.66 14.49
N ALA A 493 10.50 -13.77 13.78
CA ALA A 493 11.78 -14.47 13.69
C ALA A 493 12.44 -14.19 12.33
N LEU A 494 13.63 -13.60 12.36
CA LEU A 494 14.48 -13.38 11.19
C LEU A 494 15.48 -14.54 11.04
N ASN A 495 15.54 -15.17 9.87
CA ASN A 495 16.47 -16.27 9.60
C ASN A 495 17.81 -15.84 8.98
N GLU A 496 18.77 -16.77 8.92
CA GLU A 496 20.10 -16.59 8.31
C GLU A 496 20.09 -16.09 6.84
N ASN A 497 18.99 -16.36 6.11
CA ASN A 497 18.80 -16.00 4.69
C ASN A 497 17.88 -14.79 4.50
N GLN A 498 17.71 -13.93 5.52
CA GLN A 498 16.90 -12.71 5.52
C GLN A 498 15.36 -12.90 5.49
N GLY A 499 14.85 -14.13 5.44
CA GLY A 499 13.41 -14.39 5.50
C GLY A 499 12.84 -14.12 6.89
N ILE A 500 11.68 -13.45 6.95
CA ILE A 500 10.95 -13.11 8.17
C ILE A 500 9.72 -14.02 8.30
N SER A 501 9.45 -14.51 9.50
CA SER A 501 8.16 -15.13 9.85
C SER A 501 7.56 -14.39 11.03
N MET A 502 6.29 -14.04 10.93
CA MET A 502 5.48 -13.60 12.07
C MET A 502 4.61 -14.78 12.53
N MET A 503 4.44 -14.93 13.85
CA MET A 503 3.47 -15.85 14.44
C MET A 503 2.90 -15.25 15.72
N ILE A 504 1.63 -15.46 16.03
CA ILE A 504 1.14 -15.24 17.40
C ILE A 504 1.73 -16.32 18.33
N VAL A 505 2.31 -15.88 19.46
CA VAL A 505 2.83 -16.76 20.50
C VAL A 505 1.66 -17.28 21.35
N PRO A 506 1.48 -18.60 21.52
CA PRO A 506 0.48 -19.13 22.43
C PRO A 506 0.88 -18.84 23.87
N GLY A 507 -0.03 -18.26 24.64
CA GLY A 507 0.12 -18.13 26.09
C GLY A 507 0.05 -19.50 26.80
N ILE A 508 0.54 -19.56 28.03
CA ILE A 508 0.62 -20.81 28.82
C ILE A 508 -0.80 -21.34 29.10
N GLU A 509 -1.79 -20.47 29.25
CA GLU A 509 -3.17 -20.89 29.46
C GLU A 509 -3.78 -21.49 28.17
N HIS A 510 -3.26 -21.12 26.99
CA HIS A 510 -3.67 -21.69 25.69
C HIS A 510 -3.03 -23.06 25.37
N PHE A 511 -2.15 -23.59 26.22
CA PHE A 511 -1.50 -24.88 26.01
C PHE A 511 -2.54 -26.03 26.01
N SER A 512 -2.37 -27.01 25.12
CA SER A 512 -3.27 -28.16 24.97
C SER A 512 -2.56 -29.51 25.23
N LYS A 513 -3.36 -30.58 25.22
CA LYS A 513 -2.99 -31.96 25.61
C LYS A 513 -2.55 -32.85 24.42
N GLU A 514 -2.88 -32.42 23.20
CA GLU A 514 -2.51 -33.08 21.95
C GLU A 514 -2.55 -32.10 20.79
N TYR A 515 -1.69 -32.33 19.79
CA TYR A 515 -1.68 -31.57 18.55
C TYR A 515 -1.52 -32.52 17.35
N VAL A 516 -2.20 -32.20 16.26
CA VAL A 516 -2.01 -32.82 14.95
C VAL A 516 -1.58 -31.71 14.00
N ILE A 517 -0.42 -31.87 13.37
CA ILE A 517 0.20 -30.85 12.53
C ILE A 517 0.78 -31.50 11.26
N ALA A 518 0.99 -30.68 10.24
CA ALA A 518 1.76 -31.04 9.06
C ALA A 518 2.52 -29.79 8.53
N PRO A 519 3.73 -29.96 7.98
CA PRO A 519 4.44 -28.86 7.32
C PRO A 519 3.77 -28.54 5.97
N PRO A 520 4.04 -27.38 5.35
CA PRO A 520 3.72 -27.12 3.94
C PRO A 520 4.10 -28.28 3.02
N LYS A 521 3.28 -28.56 1.99
CA LYS A 521 3.54 -29.65 1.02
C LYS A 521 4.80 -29.44 0.15
N ASP A 522 5.37 -28.24 0.18
CA ASP A 522 6.54 -27.87 -0.61
C ASP A 522 7.84 -28.48 -0.02
N PRO A 523 8.60 -29.28 -0.79
CA PRO A 523 9.80 -29.95 -0.31
C PRO A 523 11.02 -29.05 -0.12
N THR A 524 10.97 -27.78 -0.52
CA THR A 524 12.05 -26.83 -0.29
C THR A 524 12.14 -26.35 1.17
N TYR A 525 11.06 -26.49 1.95
CA TYR A 525 11.03 -26.06 3.36
C TYR A 525 11.66 -27.09 4.31
N THR A 526 12.78 -26.69 4.94
CA THR A 526 13.26 -27.36 6.14
C THR A 526 12.40 -26.92 7.33
N SER A 527 11.54 -27.84 7.79
CA SER A 527 10.50 -27.56 8.79
C SER A 527 10.88 -28.07 10.19
N TYR A 528 10.41 -27.39 11.22
CA TYR A 528 10.70 -27.60 12.62
C TYR A 528 9.47 -27.36 13.50
N ILE A 529 9.53 -27.87 14.72
CA ILE A 529 8.67 -27.45 15.83
C ILE A 529 9.48 -27.06 17.06
N THR A 530 8.91 -26.18 17.86
CA THR A 530 9.30 -25.98 19.26
C THR A 530 8.10 -26.29 20.14
N ILE A 531 8.29 -27.22 21.08
CA ILE A 531 7.30 -27.62 22.07
C ILE A 531 7.67 -26.99 23.41
N MET A 532 6.73 -26.31 24.06
CA MET A 532 6.91 -25.65 25.36
C MET A 532 6.09 -26.39 26.41
N ILE A 533 6.75 -27.07 27.34
CA ILE A 533 6.13 -27.97 28.33
C ILE A 533 6.72 -27.73 29.72
N LYS A 534 6.01 -28.07 30.80
CA LYS A 534 6.62 -28.10 32.14
C LYS A 534 7.79 -29.09 32.16
N SER A 535 8.89 -28.74 32.82
CA SER A 535 10.07 -29.62 32.87
C SER A 535 9.80 -30.95 33.59
N SER A 536 8.79 -31.02 34.48
CA SER A 536 8.30 -32.26 35.10
C SER A 536 7.67 -33.24 34.12
N ASP A 537 7.17 -32.74 32.99
CA ASP A 537 6.30 -33.48 32.06
C ASP A 537 7.05 -33.81 30.74
N VAL A 538 8.35 -33.48 30.64
CA VAL A 538 9.11 -33.66 29.38
C VAL A 538 9.30 -35.14 29.02
N ASP A 539 9.54 -36.01 29.99
CA ASP A 539 9.80 -37.45 29.79
C ASP A 539 8.57 -38.23 29.30
N GLY A 540 7.36 -37.69 29.52
CA GLY A 540 6.11 -38.26 29.05
C GLY A 540 5.70 -37.81 27.64
N LEU A 541 6.44 -36.89 27.02
CA LEU A 541 6.15 -36.35 25.70
C LEU A 541 6.47 -37.35 24.58
N ARG A 542 5.59 -37.45 23.57
CA ARG A 542 5.70 -38.39 22.44
C ARG A 542 5.48 -37.68 21.11
N PHE A 543 6.39 -37.88 20.17
CA PHE A 543 6.36 -37.35 18.81
C PHE A 543 6.31 -38.52 17.83
N VAL A 544 5.19 -38.67 17.11
CA VAL A 544 4.91 -39.85 16.26
C VAL A 544 5.13 -41.15 17.06
N GLY A 545 4.59 -41.19 18.29
CA GLY A 545 4.72 -42.31 19.23
C GLY A 545 6.07 -42.45 19.96
N ASN A 546 7.14 -41.81 19.47
CA ASN A 546 8.49 -41.97 19.99
C ASN A 546 8.85 -40.95 21.09
N LEU A 547 9.79 -41.31 21.97
CA LEU A 547 10.43 -40.39 22.93
C LEU A 547 11.20 -39.28 22.21
N LEU A 548 11.19 -38.07 22.78
CA LEU A 548 11.72 -36.86 22.13
C LEU A 548 13.08 -36.42 22.68
N SER A 549 14.14 -37.19 22.37
CA SER A 549 15.52 -36.82 22.68
C SER A 549 16.07 -35.82 21.64
N VAL A 550 16.26 -34.56 22.03
CA VAL A 550 16.76 -33.43 21.20
C VAL A 550 17.32 -32.29 22.06
N GLU A 551 17.90 -31.28 21.40
CA GLU A 551 18.21 -29.97 21.98
C GLU A 551 17.01 -29.37 22.73
N SER A 552 17.26 -28.86 23.93
CA SER A 552 16.26 -28.19 24.74
C SER A 552 16.86 -27.05 25.57
N THR A 553 16.00 -26.12 25.98
CA THR A 553 16.36 -25.02 26.89
C THR A 553 15.35 -24.95 28.02
N VAL A 554 15.82 -24.65 29.24
CA VAL A 554 14.97 -24.52 30.43
C VAL A 554 14.85 -23.05 30.80
N ILE A 555 13.64 -22.61 31.15
CA ILE A 555 13.35 -21.27 31.64
C ILE A 555 12.38 -21.31 32.83
N MET A 556 12.54 -20.38 33.76
CA MET A 556 11.61 -20.20 34.87
C MET A 556 10.43 -19.31 34.46
N ALA A 557 9.21 -19.85 34.56
CA ALA A 557 7.96 -19.13 34.31
C ALA A 557 6.98 -19.43 35.45
N ARG A 558 6.38 -18.39 36.04
CA ARG A 558 5.41 -18.51 37.16
C ARG A 558 5.92 -19.33 38.37
N ASN A 559 7.22 -19.27 38.65
CA ASN A 559 7.95 -20.08 39.66
C ASN A 559 8.05 -21.59 39.36
N GLU A 560 7.63 -22.05 38.17
CA GLU A 560 7.86 -23.41 37.68
C GLU A 560 8.95 -23.40 36.60
N SER A 561 9.62 -24.53 36.39
CA SER A 561 10.52 -24.73 35.25
C SER A 561 9.74 -25.24 34.03
N TYR A 562 9.99 -24.61 32.88
CA TYR A 562 9.48 -25.04 31.58
C TYR A 562 10.64 -25.36 30.65
N THR A 563 10.52 -26.48 29.94
CA THR A 563 11.46 -26.92 28.91
C THR A 563 10.89 -26.57 27.54
N SER A 564 11.64 -25.81 26.74
CA SER A 564 11.41 -25.67 25.30
C SER A 564 12.23 -26.72 24.55
N VAL A 565 11.58 -27.55 23.74
CA VAL A 565 12.14 -28.74 23.09
C VAL A 565 12.03 -28.59 21.58
N VAL A 566 13.15 -28.62 20.85
CA VAL A 566 13.18 -28.31 19.41
C VAL A 566 13.35 -29.57 18.56
N LYS A 567 12.48 -29.79 17.57
CA LYS A 567 12.54 -30.96 16.68
C LYS A 567 12.43 -30.57 15.21
N LYS A 568 13.45 -30.94 14.41
CA LYS A 568 13.36 -30.96 12.94
C LYS A 568 12.35 -32.01 12.49
N MET A 569 11.44 -31.63 11.60
CA MET A 569 10.45 -32.50 10.96
C MET A 569 11.11 -33.21 9.77
N ALA A 570 10.80 -34.50 9.58
CA ALA A 570 11.46 -35.38 8.62
C ALA A 570 10.49 -35.78 7.47
N GLY A 571 10.27 -34.84 6.54
CA GLY A 571 9.37 -35.02 5.39
C GLY A 571 7.92 -34.63 5.64
N HIS A 572 7.09 -34.85 4.62
CA HIS A 572 5.75 -34.26 4.44
C HIS A 572 4.61 -35.09 5.03
N SER A 573 4.83 -35.65 6.21
CA SER A 573 3.87 -36.51 6.92
C SER A 573 3.05 -35.73 7.94
N VAL A 574 2.03 -36.39 8.50
CA VAL A 574 1.28 -35.92 9.67
C VAL A 574 2.05 -36.25 10.93
N TYR A 575 2.25 -35.26 11.78
CA TYR A 575 2.89 -35.44 13.08
C TYR A 575 1.85 -35.31 14.17
N LYS A 576 1.63 -36.40 14.91
CA LYS A 576 0.83 -36.38 16.14
C LYS A 576 1.77 -36.21 17.33
N ILE A 577 1.54 -35.15 18.10
CA ILE A 577 2.25 -34.83 19.34
C ILE A 577 1.29 -35.12 20.49
N ARG A 578 1.66 -36.02 21.39
CA ARG A 578 0.85 -36.44 22.55
C ARG A 578 1.71 -36.58 23.79
N HIS A 579 1.11 -36.53 24.96
CA HIS A 579 1.76 -36.84 26.24
C HIS A 579 1.10 -38.08 26.89
N VAL A 580 1.86 -38.90 27.63
CA VAL A 580 1.33 -40.15 28.23
C VAL A 580 0.36 -39.91 29.39
N SER A 581 0.60 -38.88 30.21
CA SER A 581 -0.41 -38.36 31.15
C SER A 581 -1.35 -37.40 30.43
N ARG A 582 -2.66 -37.58 30.62
CA ARG A 582 -3.72 -36.72 30.04
C ARG A 582 -3.78 -35.30 30.63
N ASN A 583 -3.04 -35.06 31.72
CA ASN A 583 -3.09 -33.80 32.48
C ASN A 583 -1.96 -32.82 32.12
N ALA A 584 -0.91 -33.28 31.44
CA ALA A 584 0.16 -32.40 30.97
C ALA A 584 -0.36 -31.55 29.81
N LEU A 585 -0.06 -30.25 29.87
CA LEU A 585 -0.39 -29.28 28.83
C LEU A 585 0.91 -28.67 28.29
N TYR A 586 0.97 -28.49 26.98
CA TYR A 586 2.12 -27.91 26.30
C TYR A 586 1.66 -27.03 25.13
N GLY A 587 2.47 -26.02 24.81
CA GLY A 587 2.31 -25.21 23.60
C GLY A 587 3.17 -25.79 22.48
N VAL A 588 2.74 -25.62 21.23
CA VAL A 588 3.56 -25.99 20.07
C VAL A 588 3.50 -24.86 19.04
N VAL A 589 4.66 -24.44 18.55
CA VAL A 589 4.79 -23.63 17.33
C VAL A 589 5.42 -24.48 16.23
N VAL A 590 4.94 -24.30 15.00
CA VAL A 590 5.48 -24.93 13.79
C VAL A 590 6.07 -23.84 12.92
N TYR A 591 7.29 -24.03 12.44
CA TYR A 591 7.97 -23.04 11.61
C TYR A 591 8.90 -23.73 10.61
N GLY A 592 9.31 -23.02 9.57
CA GLY A 592 10.23 -23.58 8.60
C GLY A 592 10.85 -22.55 7.69
N PHE A 593 11.98 -22.93 7.10
CA PHE A 593 12.83 -22.06 6.31
C PHE A 593 13.17 -22.69 4.96
N ARG A 594 13.32 -21.83 3.95
CA ARG A 594 14.03 -22.12 2.72
C ARG A 594 14.90 -20.90 2.37
N TYR A 595 15.40 -20.83 1.15
CA TYR A 595 16.09 -19.63 0.68
C TYR A 595 15.16 -18.41 0.73
N LYS A 596 15.65 -17.28 1.27
CA LYS A 596 14.99 -15.96 1.38
C LYS A 596 13.58 -15.87 1.98
N THR A 597 12.98 -16.94 2.49
CA THR A 597 11.65 -16.87 3.10
C THR A 597 11.46 -17.92 4.20
N SER A 598 10.38 -17.75 4.95
CA SER A 598 10.02 -18.62 6.07
C SER A 598 8.52 -18.67 6.28
N TYR A 599 8.08 -19.58 7.13
CA TYR A 599 6.73 -19.58 7.68
C TYR A 599 6.79 -19.88 9.18
N GLY A 600 5.77 -19.46 9.92
CA GLY A 600 5.64 -19.73 11.34
C GLY A 600 4.17 -19.62 11.77
N TYR A 601 3.67 -20.59 12.52
CA TYR A 601 2.31 -20.56 13.06
C TYR A 601 2.22 -21.32 14.40
N PRO A 602 1.35 -20.89 15.32
CA PRO A 602 1.00 -21.68 16.50
C PRO A 602 0.16 -22.89 16.06
N ALA A 603 0.53 -24.09 16.52
CA ALA A 603 -0.18 -25.32 16.16
C ALA A 603 -1.64 -25.35 16.64
N GLY A 604 -1.98 -24.52 17.63
CA GLY A 604 -3.31 -24.40 18.20
C GLY A 604 -3.34 -23.71 19.56
N PHE A 605 -4.48 -23.10 19.85
CA PHE A 605 -4.82 -22.49 21.14
C PHE A 605 -5.99 -23.22 21.81
N ARG A 606 -5.98 -23.25 23.14
CA ARG A 606 -7.08 -23.70 24.01
C ARG A 606 -7.77 -22.47 24.64
N PHE A 607 -9.11 -22.47 24.72
CA PHE A 607 -9.96 -21.27 24.94
C PHE A 607 -11.08 -21.44 25.99
#